data_AF-A0A9D2PE86-F1
#
_entry.id   AF-A0A9D2PE86-F1
#
_cell.length_a   1.000
_cell.length_b   1.000
_cell.length_c   1.000
_cell.angle_alpha   90.00
_cell.angle_beta   90.00
_cell.angle_gamma   90.00
#
_symmetry.space_group_name_H-M   'P 1'
#
loop_
_entity.id
_entity.type
_entity.pdbx_description
1 polymer ?
#
loop_
_entity_poly.entity_id
_entity_poly.type
_entity_poly.pdbx_seq_one_letter_code
_entity_poly.pdbx_strand_id
1 'polypeptide(L)'
;MEKTPVLVSACLLGLGCRYDGKEKQYSALDGLERVCSLIPACPEQLGGLSTPRPPAERQGERVVAENGTDVTVQYERGASQALYLARRFGCRYALLKEKSPSCGCGRIYDGTFSRTLTEGNGVTAELFLREGIEIYGESRADELICRLKEQQGKRGYTAMKETKVTRAQALDLLRKYNQEPFHILHGLTVEAVMRWYAEEAGRKDEADFWGLCGLLHDVDFEKYPEEHCKKAPELLAEIDAEPELVHAVVSHGYGPCSDVEPEDEMENFLFASDELTGLIWAAAKMRPSKSCTDMELSSLKKKFKDKRFAAGCSRDTIRTGAERLGWSLDELLEKTLNAMKATEASVNQEAADLTGDGK
;
A
#
# COMPACT_ATOMS: atom_id res chain seq x y z
N MET A 1 7.31 3.36 8.11
CA MET A 1 6.80 2.08 8.67
C MET A 1 7.96 1.09 8.88
N GLU A 2 7.92 0.29 9.95
CA GLU A 2 8.90 -0.77 10.19
C GLU A 2 8.60 -1.97 9.26
N LYS A 3 9.53 -2.33 8.37
CA LYS A 3 9.35 -3.41 7.39
C LYS A 3 9.29 -4.77 8.09
N THR A 4 8.31 -5.60 7.72
CA THR A 4 8.17 -6.97 8.23
C THR A 4 9.46 -7.76 8.03
N PRO A 5 10.03 -8.39 9.07
CA PRO A 5 11.26 -9.16 8.95
C PRO A 5 10.99 -10.56 8.37
N VAL A 6 11.75 -10.94 7.36
CA VAL A 6 11.67 -12.24 6.68
C VAL A 6 13.04 -12.88 6.69
N LEU A 7 13.13 -14.12 7.16
CA LEU A 7 14.38 -14.88 7.09
C LEU A 7 14.59 -15.42 5.68
N VAL A 8 15.75 -15.14 5.08
CA VAL A 8 16.04 -15.54 3.70
C VAL A 8 17.29 -16.41 3.67
N SER A 9 17.23 -17.52 2.92
CA SER A 9 18.42 -18.31 2.62
C SER A 9 19.49 -17.42 2.00
N ALA A 10 20.64 -17.27 2.67
CA ALA A 10 21.71 -16.35 2.27
C ALA A 10 22.18 -16.54 0.81
N CYS A 11 22.14 -17.76 0.30
CA CYS A 11 22.52 -18.08 -1.09
C CYS A 11 21.55 -17.50 -2.14
N LEU A 12 20.30 -17.23 -1.76
CA LEU A 12 19.34 -16.54 -2.63
C LEU A 12 19.76 -15.08 -2.82
N LEU A 13 20.32 -14.45 -1.79
CA LEU A 13 20.80 -13.06 -1.80
C LEU A 13 22.19 -12.90 -2.44
N GLY A 14 22.67 -13.92 -3.16
CA GLY A 14 23.98 -13.89 -3.82
C GLY A 14 25.17 -14.07 -2.88
N LEU A 15 24.97 -14.35 -1.59
CA LEU A 15 26.08 -14.62 -0.68
C LEU A 15 26.71 -15.98 -1.01
N GLY A 16 28.04 -16.02 -1.13
CA GLY A 16 28.86 -17.19 -1.46
C GLY A 16 28.88 -18.29 -0.39
N CYS A 17 27.71 -18.73 0.08
CA CYS A 17 27.54 -19.71 1.15
C CYS A 17 27.10 -21.10 0.66
N ARG A 18 26.96 -21.29 -0.66
CA ARG A 18 26.62 -22.60 -1.26
C ARG A 18 27.73 -23.62 -1.02
N TYR A 19 27.41 -24.91 -1.11
CA TYR A 19 28.39 -25.99 -0.94
C TYR A 19 29.57 -25.88 -1.93
N ASP A 20 29.31 -25.39 -3.15
CA ASP A 20 30.30 -25.16 -4.20
C ASP A 20 31.00 -23.79 -4.12
N GLY A 21 30.65 -22.96 -3.13
CA GLY A 21 31.16 -21.59 -2.98
C GLY A 21 30.76 -20.62 -4.09
N LYS A 22 29.89 -21.05 -5.02
CA LYS A 22 29.46 -20.20 -6.14
C LYS A 22 28.35 -19.27 -5.71
N GLU A 23 28.38 -18.07 -6.25
CA GLU A 23 27.27 -17.13 -6.20
C GLU A 23 26.29 -17.44 -7.33
N LYS A 24 25.00 -17.21 -7.08
CA LYS A 24 23.97 -17.28 -8.11
C LYS A 24 22.97 -16.16 -7.87
N GLN A 25 22.71 -15.37 -8.90
CA GLN A 25 21.66 -14.36 -8.88
C GLN A 25 20.30 -15.03 -9.12
N TYR A 26 19.30 -14.56 -8.39
CA TYR A 26 17.91 -15.01 -8.49
C TYR A 26 17.02 -13.79 -8.70
N SER A 27 16.53 -13.60 -9.92
CA SER A 27 15.63 -12.49 -10.27
C SER A 27 14.29 -12.54 -9.55
N ALA A 28 13.88 -13.72 -9.06
CA ALA A 28 12.65 -13.89 -8.28
C ALA A 28 12.65 -13.11 -6.94
N LEU A 29 13.78 -12.51 -6.56
CA LEU A 29 13.91 -11.71 -5.33
C LEU A 29 13.82 -10.21 -5.59
N ASP A 30 13.72 -9.79 -6.86
CA ASP A 30 13.75 -8.38 -7.23
C ASP A 30 12.57 -7.65 -6.58
N GLY A 31 12.88 -6.65 -5.75
CA GLY A 31 11.89 -5.84 -5.06
C GLY A 31 11.42 -6.40 -3.72
N LEU A 32 11.90 -7.56 -3.29
CA LEU A 32 11.59 -8.10 -1.96
C LEU A 32 12.09 -7.17 -0.85
N GLU A 33 13.28 -6.56 -1.03
CA GLU A 33 13.84 -5.57 -0.10
C GLU A 33 13.01 -4.29 0.01
N ARG A 34 12.14 -4.01 -0.96
CA ARG A 34 11.24 -2.84 -0.91
C ARG A 34 10.09 -3.09 0.05
N VAL A 35 9.63 -4.33 0.17
CA VAL A 35 8.44 -4.71 0.94
C VAL A 35 8.78 -5.41 2.27
N CYS A 36 10.01 -5.82 2.54
CA CYS A 36 10.36 -6.45 3.82
C CYS A 36 11.82 -6.21 4.25
N SER A 37 12.11 -6.51 5.52
CA SER A 37 13.46 -6.53 6.07
C SER A 37 14.05 -7.93 5.88
N LEU A 38 15.13 -8.04 5.11
CA LEU A 38 15.75 -9.32 4.79
C LEU A 38 16.73 -9.73 5.89
N ILE A 39 16.49 -10.88 6.52
CA ILE A 39 17.36 -11.47 7.54
C ILE A 39 18.13 -12.64 6.92
N PRO A 40 19.37 -12.45 6.44
CA PRO A 40 20.13 -13.51 5.77
C PRO A 40 20.54 -14.61 6.75
N ALA A 41 20.32 -15.87 6.37
CA ALA A 41 20.82 -17.02 7.13
C ALA A 41 21.25 -18.16 6.21
N CYS A 42 22.43 -18.73 6.46
CA CYS A 42 22.83 -20.03 5.90
C CYS A 42 22.91 -21.04 7.05
N PRO A 43 21.91 -21.91 7.22
CA PRO A 43 21.91 -22.86 8.34
C PRO A 43 23.17 -23.75 8.35
N GLU A 44 23.65 -24.18 7.19
CA GLU A 44 24.84 -25.02 7.07
C GLU A 44 26.11 -24.33 7.62
N GLN A 45 26.32 -23.04 7.31
CA GLN A 45 27.44 -22.26 7.86
C GLN A 45 27.23 -21.92 9.34
N LEU A 46 26.01 -21.56 9.75
CA LEU A 46 25.67 -21.34 11.17
C LEU A 46 25.88 -22.60 12.02
N GLY A 47 25.74 -23.77 11.39
CA GLY A 47 26.03 -25.08 11.94
C GLY A 47 27.52 -25.41 12.06
N GLY A 48 28.39 -24.61 11.44
CA GLY A 48 29.85 -24.78 11.46
C GLY A 48 30.43 -25.48 10.24
N LEU A 49 29.66 -25.70 9.16
CA LEU A 49 30.22 -26.24 7.92
C LEU A 49 30.97 -25.17 7.13
N SER A 50 32.06 -25.58 6.48
CA SER A 50 32.86 -24.72 5.62
C SER A 50 32.15 -24.37 4.32
N THR A 51 32.68 -23.36 3.62
CA THR A 51 32.40 -23.11 2.20
C THR A 51 33.75 -23.04 1.47
N PRO A 52 34.01 -23.92 0.48
CA PRO A 52 33.15 -25.00 0.01
C PRO A 52 33.04 -26.17 1.00
N ARG A 53 32.10 -27.09 0.74
CA ARG A 53 31.88 -28.34 1.46
C ARG A 53 31.31 -29.42 0.52
N PRO A 54 31.47 -30.72 0.83
CA PRO A 54 30.84 -31.77 0.04
C PRO A 54 29.31 -31.62 0.01
N PRO A 55 28.64 -32.00 -1.10
CA PRO A 55 27.19 -32.14 -1.12
C PRO A 55 26.74 -33.09 -0.02
N ALA A 56 25.56 -32.84 0.55
CA ALA A 56 24.96 -33.72 1.53
C ALA A 56 23.48 -33.92 1.22
N GLU A 57 22.94 -35.07 1.61
CA GLU A 57 21.52 -35.41 1.45
C GLU A 57 20.97 -35.99 2.75
N ARG A 58 19.66 -35.84 2.97
CA ARG A 58 19.01 -36.46 4.13
C ARG A 58 18.83 -37.95 3.88
N GLN A 59 19.10 -38.75 4.90
CA GLN A 59 18.86 -40.19 4.94
C GLN A 59 18.07 -40.48 6.23
N GLY A 60 16.74 -40.33 6.15
CA GLY A 60 15.87 -40.34 7.34
C GLY A 60 16.16 -39.16 8.28
N GLU A 61 16.51 -39.47 9.52
CA GLU A 61 16.88 -38.46 10.54
C GLU A 61 18.33 -37.95 10.36
N ARG A 62 19.16 -38.66 9.60
CA ARG A 62 20.56 -38.30 9.40
C ARG A 62 20.74 -37.39 8.19
N VAL A 63 21.80 -36.59 8.22
CA VAL A 63 22.31 -35.88 7.04
C VAL A 63 23.72 -36.38 6.76
N VAL A 64 23.91 -36.99 5.59
CA VAL A 64 25.17 -37.64 5.22
C VAL A 64 25.74 -36.90 4.01
N ALA A 65 27.03 -36.58 4.07
CA ALA A 65 27.79 -36.01 2.96
C ALA A 65 28.15 -37.09 1.94
N GLU A 66 28.39 -36.71 0.68
CA GLU A 66 28.73 -37.63 -0.42
C GLU A 66 29.99 -38.47 -0.12
N ASN A 67 30.91 -37.93 0.69
CA ASN A 67 32.10 -38.65 1.14
C ASN A 67 31.85 -39.62 2.32
N GLY A 68 30.59 -39.83 2.71
CA GLY A 68 30.17 -40.69 3.82
C GLY A 68 30.23 -40.06 5.21
N THR A 69 30.63 -38.79 5.33
CA THR A 69 30.70 -38.10 6.63
C THR A 69 29.30 -37.79 7.15
N ASP A 70 29.00 -38.17 8.39
CA ASP A 70 27.78 -37.74 9.06
C ASP A 70 27.90 -36.27 9.48
N VAL A 71 27.01 -35.43 8.98
CA VAL A 71 26.97 -33.98 9.24
C VAL A 71 25.68 -33.56 9.94
N THR A 72 24.95 -34.52 10.52
CA THR A 72 23.63 -34.30 11.15
C THR A 72 23.70 -33.22 12.23
N VAL A 73 24.69 -33.29 13.12
CA VAL A 73 24.85 -32.34 14.24
C VAL A 73 25.02 -30.90 13.75
N GLN A 74 25.76 -30.69 12.66
CA GLN A 74 25.96 -29.38 12.07
C GLN A 74 24.64 -28.85 11.47
N TYR A 75 23.86 -29.71 10.81
CA TYR A 75 22.56 -29.32 10.27
C TYR A 75 21.54 -28.98 11.35
N GLU A 76 21.47 -29.76 12.43
CA GLU A 76 20.58 -29.50 13.58
C GLU A 76 20.97 -28.22 14.32
N ARG A 77 22.27 -28.02 14.57
CA ARG A 77 22.80 -26.78 15.14
C ARG A 77 22.47 -25.60 14.23
N GLY A 78 22.66 -25.76 12.93
CA GLY A 78 22.34 -24.76 11.91
C GLY A 78 20.88 -24.34 11.92
N ALA A 79 19.97 -25.32 11.95
CA ALA A 79 18.54 -25.08 12.05
C ALA A 79 18.18 -24.33 13.34
N SER A 80 18.77 -24.73 14.47
CA SER A 80 18.56 -24.08 15.78
C SER A 80 19.04 -22.63 15.78
N GLN A 81 20.19 -22.34 15.16
CA GLN A 81 20.71 -20.97 15.04
C GLN A 81 19.85 -20.12 14.09
N ALA A 82 19.38 -20.69 12.97
CA ALA A 82 18.46 -20.00 12.07
C ALA A 82 17.13 -19.68 12.77
N LEU A 83 16.59 -20.59 13.59
CA LEU A 83 15.39 -20.36 14.39
C LEU A 83 15.63 -19.29 15.46
N TYR A 84 16.79 -19.29 16.10
CA TYR A 84 17.18 -18.23 17.04
C TYR A 84 17.14 -16.85 16.37
N LEU A 85 17.71 -16.73 15.17
CA LEU A 85 17.65 -15.49 14.39
C LEU A 85 16.21 -15.12 14.03
N ALA A 86 15.42 -16.07 13.51
CA ALA A 86 14.02 -15.84 13.17
C ALA A 86 13.23 -15.30 14.38
N ARG A 87 13.38 -15.93 15.55
CA ARG A 87 12.72 -15.47 16.79
C ARG A 87 13.23 -14.10 17.24
N ARG A 88 14.54 -13.88 17.21
CA ARG A 88 15.16 -12.62 17.65
C ARG A 88 14.70 -11.41 16.85
N PHE A 89 14.45 -11.61 15.56
CA PHE A 89 13.96 -10.60 14.64
C PHE A 89 12.43 -10.64 14.46
N GLY A 90 11.71 -11.58 15.07
CA GLY A 90 10.25 -11.69 14.94
C GLY A 90 9.76 -12.15 13.56
N CYS A 91 10.56 -12.94 12.84
CA CYS A 91 10.21 -13.47 11.53
C CYS A 91 9.04 -14.47 11.63
N ARG A 92 7.93 -14.16 10.95
CA ARG A 92 6.81 -15.10 10.74
C ARG A 92 6.90 -15.86 9.41
N TYR A 93 7.74 -15.36 8.51
CA TYR A 93 7.93 -15.87 7.16
C TYR A 93 9.40 -16.21 6.93
N ALA A 94 9.64 -17.25 6.12
CA ALA A 94 10.96 -17.59 5.62
C ALA A 94 10.94 -17.88 4.12
N LEU A 95 11.89 -17.31 3.39
CA LEU A 95 12.14 -17.61 1.98
C LEU A 95 13.38 -18.52 1.89
N LEU A 96 13.13 -19.81 1.67
CA LEU A 96 14.14 -20.85 1.78
C LEU A 96 14.48 -21.47 0.43
N LYS A 97 15.77 -21.79 0.25
CA LYS A 97 16.25 -22.40 -0.99
C LYS A 97 15.68 -23.81 -1.18
N GLU A 98 14.95 -24.01 -2.27
CA GLU A 98 14.31 -25.28 -2.60
C GLU A 98 15.33 -26.42 -2.79
N LYS A 99 14.88 -27.65 -2.53
CA LYS A 99 15.61 -28.93 -2.73
C LYS A 99 16.79 -29.16 -1.79
N SER A 100 17.21 -28.16 -1.01
CA SER A 100 18.32 -28.28 -0.06
C SER A 100 18.01 -29.28 1.07
N PRO A 101 18.97 -30.08 1.52
CA PRO A 101 18.84 -30.92 2.72
C PRO A 101 18.58 -30.12 4.02
N SER A 102 18.84 -28.81 4.02
CA SER A 102 18.52 -27.92 5.14
C SER A 102 17.28 -27.09 4.88
N CYS A 103 17.21 -26.43 3.71
CA CYS A 103 16.24 -25.38 3.42
C CYS A 103 15.05 -25.84 2.56
N GLY A 104 15.13 -26.99 1.90
CA GLY A 104 14.07 -27.47 1.01
C GLY A 104 12.75 -27.70 1.77
N CYS A 105 11.62 -27.30 1.20
CA CYS A 105 10.30 -27.52 1.78
C CYS A 105 9.43 -28.26 0.75
N GLY A 106 8.80 -29.36 1.16
CA GLY A 106 7.97 -30.23 0.32
C GLY A 106 8.74 -31.17 -0.61
N ARG A 107 9.91 -30.78 -1.12
CA ARG A 107 10.78 -31.65 -1.94
C ARG A 107 12.26 -31.49 -1.60
N ILE A 108 12.96 -32.62 -1.47
CA ILE A 108 14.41 -32.75 -1.25
C ILE A 108 14.99 -33.89 -2.10
N TYR A 109 16.32 -33.99 -2.17
CA TYR A 109 16.96 -35.17 -2.78
C TYR A 109 16.75 -36.42 -1.92
N ASP A 110 16.73 -37.59 -2.56
CA ASP A 110 16.31 -38.87 -1.97
C ASP A 110 17.32 -39.55 -1.04
N GLY A 111 18.52 -38.99 -0.87
CA GLY A 111 19.56 -39.54 0.01
C GLY A 111 20.52 -40.50 -0.70
N THR A 112 20.31 -40.79 -1.98
CA THR A 112 21.12 -41.73 -2.76
C THR A 112 22.19 -41.05 -3.61
N PHE A 113 22.23 -39.71 -3.63
CA PHE A 113 23.08 -38.92 -4.53
C PHE A 113 22.79 -39.15 -6.04
N SER A 114 21.63 -39.75 -6.36
CA SER A 114 21.19 -39.98 -7.75
C SER A 114 20.62 -38.74 -8.42
N ARG A 115 20.48 -37.63 -7.69
CA ARG A 115 19.74 -36.40 -8.07
C ARG A 115 18.23 -36.59 -8.23
N THR A 116 17.70 -37.72 -7.79
CA THR A 116 16.25 -37.97 -7.70
C THR A 116 15.68 -37.15 -6.54
N LEU A 117 14.51 -36.56 -6.77
CA LEU A 117 13.77 -35.83 -5.73
C LEU A 117 12.70 -36.73 -5.12
N THR A 118 12.49 -36.57 -3.82
CA THR A 118 11.41 -37.20 -3.06
C THR A 118 10.64 -36.14 -2.27
N GLU A 119 9.44 -36.51 -1.80
CA GLU A 119 8.70 -35.66 -0.86
C GLU A 119 9.42 -35.60 0.48
N GLY A 120 9.58 -34.40 1.01
CA GLY A 120 10.26 -34.20 2.28
C GLY A 120 10.72 -32.77 2.49
N ASN A 121 11.10 -32.47 3.73
CA ASN A 121 11.62 -31.17 4.14
C ASN A 121 13.11 -31.29 4.46
N GLY A 122 13.85 -30.20 4.37
CA GLY A 122 15.18 -30.08 4.95
C GLY A 122 15.10 -29.86 6.46
N VAL A 123 16.22 -30.03 7.17
CA VAL A 123 16.26 -29.96 8.64
C VAL A 123 15.77 -28.62 9.20
N THR A 124 16.16 -27.50 8.57
CA THR A 124 15.71 -26.15 8.98
C THR A 124 14.24 -25.93 8.64
N ALA A 125 13.82 -26.33 7.43
CA ALA A 125 12.44 -26.16 7.01
C ALA A 125 11.48 -26.96 7.91
N GLU A 126 11.85 -28.18 8.28
CA GLU A 126 11.08 -29.01 9.20
C GLU A 126 10.92 -28.36 10.58
N LEU A 127 12.00 -27.80 11.14
CA LEU A 127 11.96 -27.08 12.40
C LEU A 127 11.08 -25.82 12.31
N PHE A 128 11.19 -25.05 11.22
CA PHE A 128 10.42 -23.82 11.03
C PHE A 128 8.92 -24.09 10.94
N LEU A 129 8.52 -25.14 10.22
CA LEU A 129 7.11 -25.57 10.14
C LEU A 129 6.55 -25.96 11.52
N ARG A 130 7.34 -26.69 12.33
CA ARG A 130 6.95 -27.06 13.71
C ARG A 130 6.74 -25.82 14.60
N GLU A 131 7.46 -24.74 14.33
CA GLU A 131 7.41 -23.47 15.06
C GLU A 131 6.40 -22.47 14.48
N GLY A 132 5.63 -22.87 13.45
CA GLY A 132 4.62 -22.02 12.83
C GLY A 132 5.18 -20.90 11.94
N ILE A 133 6.44 -21.00 11.51
CA ILE A 133 7.03 -20.11 10.50
C ILE A 133 6.56 -20.60 9.13
N GLU A 134 5.95 -19.70 8.35
CA GLU A 134 5.46 -20.01 7.03
C GLU A 134 6.60 -19.94 6.00
N ILE A 135 6.75 -20.99 5.19
CA ILE A 135 7.89 -21.17 4.30
C ILE A 135 7.48 -21.03 2.83
N TYR A 136 8.26 -20.24 2.11
CA TYR A 136 8.17 -20.07 0.66
C TYR A 136 9.48 -20.52 0.02
N GLY A 137 9.37 -21.17 -1.14
CA GLY A 137 10.50 -21.47 -2.01
C GLY A 137 10.77 -20.30 -2.97
N GLU A 138 11.93 -20.25 -3.60
CA GLU A 138 12.24 -19.19 -4.57
C GLU A 138 11.28 -19.15 -5.77
N SER A 139 10.59 -20.26 -6.10
CA SER A 139 9.55 -20.29 -7.15
C SER A 139 8.24 -19.61 -6.75
N ARG A 140 8.03 -19.37 -5.45
CA ARG A 140 6.83 -18.77 -4.86
C ARG A 140 7.13 -17.43 -4.18
N ALA A 141 8.20 -16.76 -4.58
CA ALA A 141 8.58 -15.47 -4.01
C ALA A 141 7.51 -14.39 -4.28
N ASP A 142 6.88 -14.39 -5.45
CA ASP A 142 5.78 -13.46 -5.78
C ASP A 142 4.58 -13.61 -4.84
N GLU A 143 4.23 -14.85 -4.46
CA GLU A 143 3.15 -15.10 -3.50
C GLU A 143 3.47 -14.51 -2.12
N LEU A 144 4.73 -14.63 -1.68
CA LEU A 144 5.20 -14.02 -0.43
C LEU A 144 5.13 -12.49 -0.52
N ILE A 145 5.55 -11.90 -1.65
CA ILE A 145 5.45 -10.45 -1.88
C ILE A 145 4.00 -9.98 -1.80
N CYS A 146 3.08 -10.65 -2.50
CA CYS A 146 1.65 -10.33 -2.44
C CYS A 146 1.13 -10.37 -1.00
N ARG A 147 1.47 -11.42 -0.24
CA ARG A 147 1.03 -11.56 1.15
C ARG A 147 1.59 -10.51 2.09
N LEU A 148 2.85 -10.10 1.90
CA LEU A 148 3.49 -9.04 2.68
C LEU A 148 2.84 -7.68 2.39
N LYS A 149 2.51 -7.41 1.11
CA LYS A 149 1.78 -6.20 0.70
C LYS A 149 0.37 -6.15 1.31
N GLU A 150 -0.36 -7.26 1.29
CA GLU A 150 -1.67 -7.36 1.95
C GLU A 150 -1.59 -7.07 3.47
N GLN A 151 -0.52 -7.53 4.14
CA GLN A 151 -0.31 -7.23 5.55
C GLN A 151 0.09 -5.78 5.81
N GLN A 152 0.86 -5.17 4.92
CA GLN A 152 1.21 -3.74 5.01
C GLN A 152 -0.02 -2.86 4.78
N GLY A 153 -0.85 -3.19 3.79
CA GLY A 153 -2.15 -2.55 3.59
C GLY A 153 -3.01 -2.62 4.84
N LYS A 154 -3.04 -3.75 5.55
CA LYS A 154 -3.79 -3.90 6.82
C LYS A 154 -3.16 -3.17 8.02
N ARG A 155 -1.84 -2.98 8.06
CA ARG A 155 -1.10 -2.44 9.22
C ARG A 155 -0.83 -0.92 9.13
N GLY A 156 -0.90 -0.34 7.93
CA GLY A 156 -1.07 1.12 7.76
C GLY A 156 -2.51 1.57 8.06
N TYR A 157 -3.49 0.73 7.74
CA TYR A 157 -4.91 1.00 7.92
C TYR A 157 -5.44 1.04 9.35
N THR A 158 -4.76 0.43 10.33
CA THR A 158 -5.32 0.40 11.69
C THR A 158 -5.25 1.76 12.39
N ALA A 159 -4.38 2.67 11.92
CA ALA A 159 -4.19 3.99 12.53
C ALA A 159 -5.12 5.10 11.96
N MET A 160 -5.64 4.96 10.74
CA MET A 160 -6.45 6.02 10.10
C MET A 160 -7.94 6.00 10.49
N LYS A 161 -8.37 5.04 11.32
CA LYS A 161 -9.79 4.92 11.71
C LYS A 161 -10.21 5.93 12.77
N GLU A 162 -9.25 6.45 13.53
CA GLU A 162 -9.52 7.24 14.72
C GLU A 162 -8.76 8.56 14.65
N THR A 163 -9.47 9.62 14.25
CA THR A 163 -9.03 11.00 14.47
C THR A 163 -9.85 11.60 15.61
N LYS A 164 -9.19 12.41 16.44
CA LYS A 164 -9.87 13.23 17.46
C LYS A 164 -10.49 14.49 16.86
N VAL A 165 -10.15 14.84 15.61
CA VAL A 165 -10.73 15.96 14.88
C VAL A 165 -12.19 15.64 14.58
N THR A 166 -13.08 16.45 15.13
CA THR A 166 -14.51 16.36 14.81
C THR A 166 -14.82 17.09 13.51
N ARG A 167 -15.87 16.67 12.80
CA ARG A 167 -16.38 17.38 11.62
C ARG A 167 -16.69 18.86 11.91
N ALA A 168 -17.19 19.17 13.10
CA ALA A 168 -17.45 20.55 13.50
C ALA A 168 -16.16 21.39 13.54
N GLN A 169 -15.08 20.86 14.15
CA GLN A 169 -13.77 21.53 14.16
C GLN A 169 -13.20 21.71 12.75
N ALA A 170 -13.31 20.68 11.91
CA ALA A 170 -12.87 20.74 10.52
C ALA A 170 -13.64 21.80 9.72
N LEU A 171 -14.95 21.86 9.89
CA LEU A 171 -15.81 22.83 9.21
C LEU A 171 -15.54 24.27 9.69
N ASP A 172 -15.34 24.46 11.00
CA ASP A 172 -14.95 25.77 11.55
C ASP A 172 -13.59 26.23 11.02
N LEU A 173 -12.63 25.31 10.91
CA LEU A 173 -11.31 25.61 10.33
C LEU A 173 -11.42 25.95 8.84
N LEU A 174 -12.18 25.16 8.07
CA LEU A 174 -12.43 25.43 6.65
C LEU A 174 -13.01 26.84 6.46
N ARG A 175 -14.04 27.20 7.24
CA ARG A 175 -14.70 28.53 7.20
C ARG A 175 -13.83 29.67 7.71
N LYS A 176 -12.85 29.38 8.58
CA LYS A 176 -11.87 30.37 9.04
C LYS A 176 -10.96 30.81 7.88
N TYR A 177 -10.61 29.89 6.98
CA TYR A 177 -9.64 30.14 5.91
C TYR A 177 -10.26 30.30 4.52
N ASN A 178 -11.49 29.83 4.31
CA ASN A 178 -12.26 29.98 3.08
C ASN A 178 -13.60 30.67 3.39
N GLN A 179 -13.89 31.80 2.75
CA GLN A 179 -15.08 32.63 2.95
C GLN A 179 -15.96 32.68 1.70
N GLU A 180 -15.41 32.46 0.50
CA GLU A 180 -16.18 32.44 -0.72
C GLU A 180 -17.10 31.21 -0.76
N PRO A 181 -18.40 31.36 -1.13
CA PRO A 181 -19.35 30.25 -1.16
C PRO A 181 -18.90 29.06 -2.02
N PHE A 182 -18.11 29.33 -3.06
CA PHE A 182 -17.57 28.31 -3.93
C PHE A 182 -16.59 27.37 -3.21
N HIS A 183 -15.67 27.88 -2.40
CA HIS A 183 -14.68 27.06 -1.70
C HIS A 183 -15.32 26.19 -0.62
N ILE A 184 -16.34 26.71 0.08
CA ILE A 184 -17.15 25.92 1.02
C ILE A 184 -17.92 24.82 0.28
N LEU A 185 -18.57 25.15 -0.85
CA LEU A 185 -19.29 24.16 -1.65
C LEU A 185 -18.35 23.07 -2.19
N HIS A 186 -17.15 23.43 -2.63
CA HIS A 186 -16.14 22.49 -3.12
C HIS A 186 -15.69 21.54 -2.01
N GLY A 187 -15.31 22.05 -0.83
CA GLY A 187 -14.95 21.22 0.32
C GLY A 187 -16.05 20.24 0.73
N LEU A 188 -17.31 20.69 0.79
CA LEU A 188 -18.47 19.81 1.09
C LEU A 188 -18.72 18.78 -0.02
N THR A 189 -18.49 19.15 -1.29
CA THR A 189 -18.62 18.24 -2.43
C THR A 189 -17.59 17.12 -2.33
N VAL A 190 -16.32 17.46 -2.10
CA VAL A 190 -15.24 16.47 -1.99
C VAL A 190 -15.40 15.62 -0.74
N GLU A 191 -15.83 16.19 0.40
CA GLU A 191 -16.23 15.43 1.58
C GLU A 191 -17.26 14.35 1.22
N ALA A 192 -18.36 14.73 0.56
CA ALA A 192 -19.44 13.82 0.24
C ALA A 192 -19.02 12.73 -0.77
N VAL A 193 -18.18 13.09 -1.76
CA VAL A 193 -17.61 12.15 -2.73
C VAL A 193 -16.67 11.16 -2.04
N MET A 194 -15.82 11.62 -1.13
CA MET A 194 -14.93 10.75 -0.36
C MET A 194 -15.69 9.77 0.53
N ARG A 195 -16.77 10.21 1.20
CA ARG A 195 -17.65 9.31 1.96
C ARG A 195 -18.30 8.25 1.07
N TRP A 196 -18.74 8.63 -0.13
CA TRP A 196 -19.33 7.70 -1.09
C TRP A 196 -18.31 6.66 -1.57
N TYR A 197 -17.08 7.08 -1.87
CA TYR A 197 -16.01 6.15 -2.23
C TYR A 197 -15.61 5.21 -1.10
N ALA A 198 -15.65 5.66 0.16
CA ALA A 198 -15.41 4.80 1.30
C ALA A 198 -16.44 3.65 1.36
N GLU A 199 -17.72 3.93 1.08
CA GLU A 199 -18.75 2.89 1.00
C GLU A 199 -18.52 1.93 -0.18
N GLU A 200 -18.20 2.45 -1.36
CA GLU A 200 -17.91 1.62 -2.55
C GLU A 200 -16.67 0.73 -2.37
N ALA A 201 -15.66 1.21 -1.65
CA ALA A 201 -14.46 0.45 -1.31
C ALA A 201 -14.70 -0.57 -0.19
N GLY A 202 -15.92 -0.65 0.38
CA GLY A 202 -16.23 -1.53 1.50
C GLY A 202 -15.62 -1.09 2.84
N ARG A 203 -15.22 0.18 2.93
CA ARG A 203 -14.61 0.84 4.12
C ARG A 203 -15.57 1.84 4.76
N LYS A 204 -16.85 1.46 4.88
CA LYS A 204 -17.89 2.33 5.44
C LYS A 204 -17.58 2.83 6.85
N ASP A 205 -16.87 2.02 7.64
CA ASP A 205 -16.42 2.37 8.99
C ASP A 205 -15.35 3.47 9.01
N GLU A 206 -14.80 3.84 7.85
CA GLU A 206 -13.76 4.87 7.69
C GLU A 206 -14.29 6.10 6.95
N ALA A 207 -15.56 6.10 6.54
CA ALA A 207 -16.18 7.17 5.76
C ALA A 207 -16.06 8.55 6.42
N ASP A 208 -16.09 8.62 7.76
CA ASP A 208 -15.92 9.88 8.48
C ASP A 208 -14.51 10.46 8.30
N PHE A 209 -13.47 9.63 8.40
CA PHE A 209 -12.09 10.08 8.18
C PHE A 209 -11.85 10.50 6.73
N TRP A 210 -12.35 9.71 5.77
CA TRP A 210 -12.29 10.04 4.35
C TRP A 210 -12.98 11.37 4.04
N GLY A 211 -14.15 11.57 4.64
CA GLY A 211 -14.91 12.81 4.55
C GLY A 211 -14.14 14.01 5.10
N LEU A 212 -13.48 13.87 6.26
CA LEU A 212 -12.65 14.93 6.85
C LEU A 212 -11.46 15.30 5.95
N CYS A 213 -10.79 14.32 5.35
CA CYS A 213 -9.71 14.57 4.38
C CYS A 213 -10.24 15.35 3.18
N GLY A 214 -11.39 14.95 2.63
CA GLY A 214 -12.06 15.66 1.55
C GLY A 214 -12.52 17.07 1.93
N LEU A 215 -13.00 17.27 3.16
CA LEU A 215 -13.45 18.58 3.64
C LEU A 215 -12.30 19.58 3.78
N LEU A 216 -11.12 19.10 4.20
CA LEU A 216 -9.97 19.91 4.55
C LEU A 216 -8.87 19.99 3.47
N HIS A 217 -9.01 19.29 2.34
CA HIS A 217 -7.95 19.25 1.31
C HIS A 217 -7.49 20.66 0.88
N ASP A 218 -8.45 21.57 0.68
CA ASP A 218 -8.25 22.96 0.25
C ASP A 218 -8.31 23.98 1.41
N VAL A 219 -8.03 23.56 2.65
CA VAL A 219 -8.14 24.44 3.83
C VAL A 219 -7.29 25.71 3.70
N ASP A 220 -6.19 25.68 2.94
CA ASP A 220 -5.29 26.81 2.72
C ASP A 220 -5.52 27.57 1.41
N PHE A 221 -6.40 27.10 0.52
CA PHE A 221 -6.43 27.54 -0.87
C PHE A 221 -6.85 29.00 -1.06
N GLU A 222 -7.96 29.46 -0.47
CA GLU A 222 -8.47 30.83 -0.70
C GLU A 222 -7.50 31.91 -0.19
N LYS A 223 -6.94 31.72 1.01
CA LYS A 223 -6.03 32.70 1.64
C LYS A 223 -4.58 32.56 1.21
N TYR A 224 -4.14 31.36 0.86
CA TYR A 224 -2.74 31.05 0.55
C TYR A 224 -2.59 30.24 -0.76
N PRO A 225 -3.13 30.72 -1.89
CA PRO A 225 -3.15 29.94 -3.13
C PRO A 225 -1.75 29.58 -3.66
N GLU A 226 -0.78 30.48 -3.48
CA GLU A 226 0.62 30.26 -3.91
C GLU A 226 1.41 29.30 -2.98
N GLU A 227 0.88 29.08 -1.78
CA GLU A 227 1.44 28.18 -0.75
C GLU A 227 0.53 26.98 -0.49
N HIS A 228 -0.39 26.69 -1.40
CA HIS A 228 -1.32 25.58 -1.29
C HIS A 228 -0.56 24.25 -1.07
N CYS A 229 -1.09 23.41 -0.18
CA CYS A 229 -0.45 22.22 0.42
C CYS A 229 0.77 22.48 1.32
N LYS A 230 1.47 23.62 1.18
CA LYS A 230 2.60 23.98 2.05
C LYS A 230 2.14 24.63 3.35
N LYS A 231 1.04 25.38 3.29
CA LYS A 231 0.46 26.06 4.45
C LYS A 231 -0.49 25.16 5.24
N ALA A 232 -1.13 24.19 4.57
CA ALA A 232 -2.06 23.24 5.20
C ALA A 232 -1.56 22.61 6.52
N PRO A 233 -0.31 22.09 6.66
CA PRO A 233 0.15 21.52 7.93
C PRO A 233 0.09 22.49 9.11
N GLU A 234 0.40 23.77 8.89
CA GLU A 234 0.35 24.80 9.93
C GLU A 234 -1.10 25.09 10.35
N LEU A 235 -2.04 25.14 9.39
CA LEU A 235 -3.45 25.40 9.67
C LEU A 235 -4.10 24.22 10.38
N LEU A 236 -3.80 23.00 9.94
CA LEU A 236 -4.30 21.76 10.53
C LEU A 236 -3.79 21.54 11.97
N ALA A 237 -2.61 22.06 12.30
CA ALA A 237 -2.10 22.04 13.67
C ALA A 237 -2.99 22.82 14.67
N GLU A 238 -3.78 23.80 14.21
CA GLU A 238 -4.68 24.56 15.10
C GLU A 238 -5.81 23.73 15.70
N ILE A 239 -6.21 22.66 15.01
CA ILE A 239 -7.24 21.70 15.45
C ILE A 239 -6.59 20.40 15.98
N ASP A 240 -5.29 20.44 16.26
CA ASP A 240 -4.47 19.32 16.68
C ASP A 240 -4.55 18.10 15.75
N ALA A 241 -4.71 18.32 14.43
CA ALA A 241 -4.81 17.25 13.44
C ALA A 241 -3.63 16.28 13.52
N GLU A 242 -3.92 14.99 13.43
CA GLU A 242 -2.91 13.94 13.46
C GLU A 242 -2.06 13.93 12.16
N PRO A 243 -0.81 13.44 12.22
CA PRO A 243 0.06 13.34 11.06
C PRO A 243 -0.56 12.63 9.86
N GLU A 244 -1.43 11.65 10.10
CA GLU A 244 -2.16 10.89 9.08
C GLU A 244 -3.17 11.77 8.33
N LEU A 245 -3.94 12.61 9.04
CA LEU A 245 -4.86 13.56 8.41
C LEU A 245 -4.09 14.65 7.64
N VAL A 246 -2.98 15.13 8.21
CA VAL A 246 -2.10 16.10 7.55
C VAL A 246 -1.50 15.52 6.28
N HIS A 247 -1.01 14.27 6.33
CA HIS A 247 -0.44 13.58 5.16
C HIS A 247 -1.48 13.44 4.05
N ALA A 248 -2.68 12.96 4.38
CA ALA A 248 -3.76 12.78 3.42
C ALA A 248 -4.13 14.11 2.76
N VAL A 249 -4.34 15.17 3.55
CA VAL A 249 -4.61 16.51 3.03
C VAL A 249 -3.46 17.01 2.17
N VAL A 250 -2.18 16.82 2.51
CA VAL A 250 -1.07 17.37 1.71
C VAL A 250 -0.79 16.57 0.44
N SER A 251 -1.15 15.29 0.42
CA SER A 251 -0.89 14.38 -0.71
C SER A 251 -1.77 14.65 -1.95
N HIS A 252 -2.93 15.30 -1.80
CA HIS A 252 -3.83 15.55 -2.94
C HIS A 252 -3.19 16.46 -4.00
N GLY A 253 -2.31 17.37 -3.59
CA GLY A 253 -1.56 18.26 -4.48
C GLY A 253 -0.25 17.66 -5.02
N TYR A 254 -0.07 16.33 -4.95
CA TYR A 254 1.18 15.67 -5.33
C TYR A 254 1.62 15.99 -6.77
N GLY A 255 2.85 16.49 -6.92
CA GLY A 255 3.45 16.95 -8.16
C GLY A 255 3.39 18.46 -8.31
N PRO A 256 2.21 19.07 -8.59
CA PRO A 256 2.10 20.52 -8.79
C PRO A 256 2.36 21.36 -7.53
N CYS A 257 1.89 20.92 -6.37
CA CYS A 257 1.85 21.72 -5.14
C CYS A 257 2.63 21.08 -3.97
N SER A 258 2.81 19.75 -4.00
CA SER A 258 3.38 18.95 -2.92
C SER A 258 4.31 17.85 -3.44
N ASP A 259 5.36 17.53 -2.68
CA ASP A 259 6.23 16.37 -2.91
C ASP A 259 5.77 15.11 -2.13
N VAL A 260 4.68 15.21 -1.37
CA VAL A 260 4.11 14.10 -0.59
C VAL A 260 3.25 13.24 -1.49
N GLU A 261 3.64 11.98 -1.68
CA GLU A 261 2.95 11.05 -2.58
C GLU A 261 1.70 10.43 -1.91
N PRO A 262 0.58 10.24 -2.63
CA PRO A 262 -0.54 9.43 -2.16
C PRO A 262 -0.11 7.97 -2.02
N GLU A 263 -0.06 7.47 -0.80
CA GLU A 263 0.36 6.10 -0.47
C GLU A 263 -0.85 5.21 -0.16
N ASP A 264 -1.90 5.75 0.46
CA ASP A 264 -3.12 5.01 0.78
C ASP A 264 -4.13 5.01 -0.37
N GLU A 265 -4.98 3.98 -0.42
CA GLU A 265 -6.11 3.92 -1.35
C GLU A 265 -7.03 5.15 -1.21
N MET A 266 -7.31 5.60 0.01
CA MET A 266 -8.11 6.80 0.27
C MET A 266 -7.47 8.06 -0.31
N GLU A 267 -6.16 8.22 -0.15
CA GLU A 267 -5.41 9.38 -0.67
C GLU A 267 -5.42 9.37 -2.20
N ASN A 268 -5.34 8.19 -2.82
CA ASN A 268 -5.49 8.05 -4.26
C ASN A 268 -6.91 8.41 -4.73
N PHE A 269 -7.95 8.14 -3.93
CA PHE A 269 -9.31 8.62 -4.21
C PHE A 269 -9.41 10.15 -4.11
N LEU A 270 -8.83 10.75 -3.08
CA LEU A 270 -8.81 12.21 -2.91
C LEU A 270 -8.10 12.89 -4.09
N PHE A 271 -6.88 12.45 -4.39
CA PHE A 271 -6.08 12.91 -5.52
C PHE A 271 -6.82 12.78 -6.86
N ALA A 272 -7.51 11.66 -7.10
CA ALA A 272 -8.20 11.41 -8.36
C ALA A 272 -9.50 12.21 -8.51
N SER A 273 -10.18 12.50 -7.40
CA SER A 273 -11.53 13.08 -7.42
C SER A 273 -11.55 14.60 -7.29
N ASP A 274 -10.59 15.23 -6.60
CA ASP A 274 -10.57 16.67 -6.34
C ASP A 274 -10.81 17.50 -7.61
N GLU A 275 -9.86 17.54 -8.53
CA GLU A 275 -9.99 18.34 -9.76
C GLU A 275 -11.16 17.88 -10.65
N LEU A 276 -11.51 16.59 -10.58
CA LEU A 276 -12.61 16.03 -11.35
C LEU A 276 -13.97 16.55 -10.84
N THR A 277 -14.15 16.72 -9.54
CA THR A 277 -15.37 17.32 -8.99
C THR A 277 -15.53 18.76 -9.46
N GLY A 278 -14.44 19.54 -9.51
CA GLY A 278 -14.43 20.89 -10.09
C GLY A 278 -14.83 20.90 -11.57
N LEU A 279 -14.34 19.94 -12.35
CA LEU A 279 -14.70 19.79 -13.77
C LEU A 279 -16.18 19.43 -13.96
N ILE A 280 -16.71 18.51 -13.15
CA ILE A 280 -18.13 18.10 -13.18
C ILE A 280 -19.01 19.28 -12.76
N TRP A 281 -18.64 20.01 -11.71
CA TRP A 281 -19.36 21.19 -11.26
C TRP A 281 -19.44 22.26 -12.35
N ALA A 282 -18.31 22.56 -13.01
CA ALA A 282 -18.29 23.51 -14.12
C ALA A 282 -19.21 23.03 -15.26
N ALA A 283 -19.26 21.71 -15.51
CA ALA A 283 -20.08 21.14 -16.57
C ALA A 283 -21.57 21.21 -16.21
N ALA A 284 -21.92 21.01 -14.94
CA ALA A 284 -23.27 21.16 -14.41
C ALA A 284 -23.77 22.60 -14.56
N LYS A 285 -22.94 23.61 -14.25
CA LYS A 285 -23.29 25.03 -14.40
C LYS A 285 -23.63 25.46 -15.83
N MET A 286 -23.14 24.74 -16.84
CA MET A 286 -23.49 25.00 -18.24
C MET A 286 -24.84 24.43 -18.66
N ARG A 287 -25.46 23.57 -17.84
CA ARG A 287 -26.74 22.93 -18.16
C ARG A 287 -27.91 23.85 -17.79
N PRO A 288 -29.06 23.76 -18.49
CA PRO A 288 -30.26 24.50 -18.10
C PRO A 288 -30.71 24.21 -16.66
N SER A 289 -30.55 22.96 -16.21
CA SER A 289 -30.81 22.51 -14.84
C SER A 289 -29.85 23.11 -13.80
N LYS A 290 -28.66 23.56 -14.22
CA LYS A 290 -27.52 23.92 -13.37
C LYS A 290 -27.10 22.81 -12.40
N SER A 291 -27.40 21.56 -12.74
CA SER A 291 -27.25 20.37 -11.88
C SER A 291 -26.48 19.27 -12.61
N CYS A 292 -25.78 18.42 -11.86
CA CYS A 292 -25.14 17.21 -12.38
C CYS A 292 -26.11 16.01 -12.44
N THR A 293 -27.27 16.07 -11.78
CA THR A 293 -28.26 14.96 -11.71
C THR A 293 -28.75 14.50 -13.08
N ASP A 294 -28.92 15.43 -14.02
CA ASP A 294 -29.33 15.15 -15.41
C ASP A 294 -28.16 15.02 -16.39
N MET A 295 -26.92 14.94 -15.88
CA MET A 295 -25.72 14.82 -16.70
C MET A 295 -25.41 13.37 -17.05
N GLU A 296 -25.25 13.07 -18.34
CA GLU A 296 -24.80 11.77 -18.82
C GLU A 296 -23.27 11.69 -18.91
N LEU A 297 -22.69 10.51 -18.69
CA LEU A 297 -21.24 10.27 -18.82
C LEU A 297 -20.70 10.72 -20.18
N SER A 298 -21.47 10.50 -21.25
CA SER A 298 -21.09 10.93 -22.61
C SER A 298 -20.93 12.45 -22.74
N SER A 299 -21.69 13.24 -21.96
CA SER A 299 -21.58 14.69 -21.91
C SER A 299 -20.33 15.11 -21.13
N LEU A 300 -20.07 14.47 -19.98
CA LEU A 300 -18.87 14.70 -19.18
C LEU A 300 -17.60 14.39 -19.97
N LYS A 301 -17.56 13.26 -20.69
CA LYS A 301 -16.44 12.88 -21.56
C LYS A 301 -16.14 13.91 -22.64
N LYS A 302 -17.17 14.55 -23.22
CA LYS A 302 -16.98 15.63 -24.19
C LYS A 302 -16.32 16.86 -23.55
N LYS A 303 -16.75 17.23 -22.34
CA LYS A 303 -16.16 18.34 -21.57
C LYS A 303 -14.74 18.05 -21.11
N PHE A 304 -14.46 16.83 -20.69
CA PHE A 304 -13.11 16.39 -20.30
C PHE A 304 -12.10 16.53 -21.45
N LYS A 305 -12.51 16.16 -22.68
CA LYS A 305 -11.67 16.27 -23.88
C LYS A 305 -11.38 17.71 -24.31
N ASP A 306 -12.27 18.65 -23.96
CA ASP A 306 -12.04 20.06 -24.22
C ASP A 306 -11.06 20.63 -23.17
N LYS A 307 -9.81 20.83 -23.58
CA LYS A 307 -8.75 21.36 -22.71
C LYS A 307 -8.96 22.82 -22.31
N ARG A 308 -9.82 23.58 -23.02
CA ARG A 308 -10.11 24.98 -22.69
C ARG A 308 -11.21 25.12 -21.66
N PHE A 309 -12.12 24.14 -21.62
CA PHE A 309 -13.16 24.08 -20.62
C PHE A 309 -12.54 23.88 -19.23
N ALA A 310 -13.01 24.54 -18.18
CA ALA A 310 -12.52 24.36 -16.80
C ALA A 310 -10.97 24.26 -16.71
N ALA A 311 -10.25 25.21 -17.31
CA ALA A 311 -8.80 25.10 -17.52
C ALA A 311 -7.96 24.96 -16.23
N GLY A 312 -8.54 25.30 -15.08
CA GLY A 312 -7.92 25.08 -13.76
C GLY A 312 -7.87 23.62 -13.30
N CYS A 313 -8.65 22.72 -13.90
CA CYS A 313 -8.60 21.29 -13.59
C CYS A 313 -7.57 20.59 -14.49
N SER A 314 -6.51 20.01 -13.96
CA SER A 314 -5.52 19.25 -14.75
C SER A 314 -6.06 17.91 -15.26
N ARG A 315 -6.08 17.76 -16.59
CA ARG A 315 -6.49 16.51 -17.23
C ARG A 315 -5.49 15.38 -16.97
N ASP A 316 -4.24 15.76 -16.73
CA ASP A 316 -3.16 14.81 -16.53
C ASP A 316 -3.16 14.31 -15.07
N THR A 317 -3.53 15.17 -14.11
CA THR A 317 -3.78 14.77 -12.72
C THR A 317 -4.93 13.77 -12.65
N ILE A 318 -6.08 14.07 -13.28
CA ILE A 318 -7.24 13.16 -13.30
C ILE A 318 -6.89 11.80 -13.95
N ARG A 319 -6.10 11.79 -15.03
CA ARG A 319 -5.64 10.53 -15.65
C ARG A 319 -4.70 9.76 -14.74
N THR A 320 -3.74 10.44 -14.13
CA THR A 320 -2.80 9.84 -13.17
C THR A 320 -3.56 9.25 -11.98
N GLY A 321 -4.61 9.92 -11.50
CA GLY A 321 -5.50 9.42 -10.47
C GLY A 321 -6.20 8.13 -10.87
N ALA A 322 -6.75 8.05 -12.10
CA ALA A 322 -7.34 6.82 -12.61
C ALA A 322 -6.30 5.67 -12.68
N GLU A 323 -5.09 5.95 -13.16
CA GLU A 323 -4.01 4.97 -13.25
C GLU A 323 -3.57 4.46 -11.87
N ARG A 324 -3.47 5.35 -10.87
CA ARG A 324 -3.15 5.01 -9.48
C ARG A 324 -4.18 4.10 -8.83
N LEU A 325 -5.46 4.32 -9.14
CA LEU A 325 -6.56 3.44 -8.70
C LEU A 325 -6.64 2.13 -9.50
N GLY A 326 -5.86 1.97 -10.57
CA GLY A 326 -5.96 0.83 -11.49
C GLY A 326 -7.26 0.84 -12.30
N TRP A 327 -7.89 2.00 -12.44
CA TRP A 327 -9.19 2.18 -13.09
C TRP A 327 -9.05 2.69 -14.52
N SER A 328 -10.07 2.41 -15.32
CA SER A 328 -10.21 3.15 -16.58
C SER A 328 -10.62 4.60 -16.31
N LEU A 329 -10.22 5.52 -17.18
CA LEU A 329 -10.69 6.91 -17.08
C LEU A 329 -12.23 7.00 -17.10
N ASP A 330 -12.89 6.18 -17.92
CA ASP A 330 -14.36 6.16 -17.99
C ASP A 330 -14.99 5.75 -16.66
N GLU A 331 -14.39 4.78 -15.96
CA GLU A 331 -14.82 4.31 -14.65
C GLU A 331 -14.67 5.40 -13.57
N LEU A 332 -13.54 6.10 -13.53
CA LEU A 332 -13.35 7.24 -12.62
C LEU A 332 -14.37 8.35 -12.88
N LEU A 333 -14.56 8.72 -14.15
CA LEU A 333 -15.53 9.74 -14.55
C LEU A 333 -16.96 9.36 -14.16
N GLU A 334 -17.35 8.10 -14.39
CA GLU A 334 -18.69 7.61 -14.08
C GLU A 334 -18.94 7.54 -12.58
N LYS A 335 -18.01 6.96 -11.82
CA LYS A 335 -18.16 6.82 -10.36
C LYS A 335 -18.17 8.18 -9.66
N THR A 336 -17.28 9.10 -10.03
CA THR A 336 -17.28 10.46 -9.44
C THR A 336 -18.57 11.20 -9.77
N LEU A 337 -19.04 11.09 -11.02
CA LEU A 337 -20.32 11.69 -11.41
C LEU A 337 -21.48 11.09 -10.60
N ASN A 338 -21.53 9.77 -10.43
CA ASN A 338 -22.59 9.12 -9.65
C ASN A 338 -22.55 9.53 -8.17
N ALA A 339 -21.36 9.65 -7.59
CA ALA A 339 -21.18 10.16 -6.23
C ALA A 339 -21.77 11.57 -6.09
N MET A 340 -21.40 12.50 -6.98
CA MET A 340 -21.92 13.87 -6.98
C MET A 340 -23.43 13.90 -7.21
N LYS A 341 -23.98 13.08 -8.12
CA LYS A 341 -25.43 12.98 -8.32
C LYS A 341 -26.18 12.54 -7.06
N ALA A 342 -25.60 11.60 -6.31
CA ALA A 342 -26.21 11.05 -5.10
C ALA A 342 -26.22 12.06 -3.94
N THR A 343 -25.26 13.00 -3.91
CA THR A 343 -25.04 13.91 -2.77
C THR A 343 -25.32 15.38 -3.07
N GLU A 344 -25.53 15.77 -4.33
CA GLU A 344 -25.69 17.17 -4.75
C GLU A 344 -26.76 17.92 -3.94
N ALA A 345 -27.92 17.30 -3.70
CA ALA A 345 -29.02 17.95 -2.99
C ALA A 345 -28.67 18.26 -1.53
N SER A 346 -28.06 17.32 -0.81
CA SER A 346 -27.65 17.53 0.59
C SER A 346 -26.49 18.52 0.70
N VAL A 347 -25.51 18.42 -0.21
CA VAL A 347 -24.36 19.32 -0.25
C VAL A 347 -24.79 20.76 -0.54
N ASN A 348 -25.65 20.97 -1.52
CA ASN A 348 -26.15 22.32 -1.85
C ASN A 348 -26.97 22.93 -0.70
N GLN A 349 -27.79 22.12 -0.01
CA GLN A 349 -28.56 22.60 1.13
C GLN A 349 -27.63 23.03 2.27
N GLU A 350 -26.66 22.20 2.64
CA GLU A 350 -25.71 22.52 3.71
C GLU A 350 -24.85 23.74 3.36
N ALA A 351 -24.37 23.83 2.11
CA ALA A 351 -23.63 24.99 1.65
C ALA A 351 -24.46 26.28 1.79
N ALA A 352 -25.73 26.27 1.37
CA ALA A 352 -26.62 27.41 1.50
C ALA A 352 -26.87 27.81 2.97
N ASP A 353 -26.99 26.83 3.87
CA ASP A 353 -27.17 27.06 5.30
C ASP A 353 -25.93 27.70 5.94
N LEU A 354 -24.73 27.37 5.45
CA LEU A 354 -23.45 27.89 5.96
C LEU A 354 -23.04 29.24 5.38
N THR A 355 -23.41 29.54 4.13
CA THR A 355 -23.07 30.80 3.43
C THR A 355 -24.15 31.86 3.55
N GLY A 356 -25.37 31.48 3.93
CA GLY A 356 -26.49 32.41 4.10
C GLY A 356 -27.23 32.75 2.80
N ASP A 357 -26.97 32.02 1.70
CA ASP A 357 -27.64 32.19 0.40
C ASP A 357 -29.08 31.63 0.36
N GLY A 358 -29.60 31.16 1.50
CA GLY A 358 -30.94 30.60 1.69
C GLY A 358 -32.03 31.57 2.16
N LYS A 359 -31.92 32.88 1.91
CA LYS A 359 -33.01 33.85 2.16
C LYS A 359 -33.26 34.79 0.99
#